data_AF-A0A958G940-F1
#
_entry.id   AF-A0A958G940-F1
#
_cell.length_a   1.000
_cell.length_b   1.000
_cell.length_c   1.000
_cell.angle_alpha   90.00
_cell.angle_beta   90.00
_cell.angle_gamma   90.00
#
_symmetry.space_group_name_H-M   'P 1'
#
loop_
_entity.id
_entity.type
_entity.pdbx_description
1 polymer ?
#
loop_
_entity_poly.entity_id
_entity_poly.type
_entity_poly.pdbx_seq_one_letter_code
_entity_poly.pdbx_strand_id
1 'polypeptide(L)'
;VAVPARVSIYLKQVRDLKKYRIPHWRKSFNQLLELLKDNNHEMIIPQLEQFQLRLVDLMGHQEKIYEFYLRFLFGGIDLSLPTINKYERYFIDTNSEHNHYPDYWNDLGTFNLIKSRSLYQKAMEELEKALSLAPEFEDAKHNLKMTKSHEKGFLILLRAILK
;
A
#
# COMPACT_ATOMS: atom_id res chain seq x y z
N VAL A 1 27.75 -24.48 11.70
CA VAL A 1 27.08 -23.69 12.75
C VAL A 1 25.69 -24.26 12.93
N ALA A 2 25.37 -24.80 14.11
CA ALA A 2 24.02 -25.35 14.34
C ALA A 2 23.00 -24.20 14.33
N VAL A 3 21.90 -24.35 13.59
CA VAL A 3 20.79 -23.39 13.67
C VAL A 3 20.18 -23.55 15.07
N PRO A 4 20.18 -22.51 15.92
CA PRO A 4 19.71 -22.65 17.28
C PRO A 4 18.25 -23.10 17.29
N ALA A 5 17.88 -24.06 18.14
CA ALA A 5 16.49 -24.53 18.29
C ALA A 5 15.49 -23.38 18.52
N ARG A 6 15.97 -22.25 19.05
CA ARG A 6 15.23 -20.99 19.21
C ARG A 6 14.70 -20.42 17.90
N VAL A 7 15.42 -20.56 16.78
CA VAL A 7 14.99 -20.06 15.46
C VAL A 7 13.68 -20.73 15.03
N SER A 8 13.58 -22.05 15.18
CA SER A 8 12.36 -22.80 14.87
C SER A 8 11.20 -22.43 15.79
N ILE A 9 11.47 -22.11 17.05
CA ILE A 9 10.46 -21.64 18.01
C ILE A 9 9.93 -20.26 17.60
N TYR A 10 10.82 -19.32 17.30
CA TYR A 10 10.43 -17.97 16.89
C TYR A 10 9.69 -17.98 15.55
N LEU A 11 10.12 -18.76 14.56
CA LEU A 11 9.39 -18.88 13.29
C LEU A 11 7.98 -19.43 13.48
N LYS A 12 7.77 -20.41 14.37
CA LYS A 12 6.42 -20.90 14.71
C LYS A 12 5.57 -19.82 15.38
N GLN A 13 6.13 -19.10 16.35
CA GLN A 13 5.43 -18.01 17.03
C GLN A 13 5.03 -16.90 16.06
N VAL A 14 5.94 -16.49 15.17
CA VAL A 14 5.68 -15.49 14.15
C VAL A 14 4.61 -16.00 13.17
N ARG A 15 4.74 -17.22 12.62
CA ARG A 15 3.73 -17.83 11.75
C ARG A 15 2.32 -17.80 12.35
N ASP A 16 2.21 -18.01 13.65
CA ASP A 16 0.93 -18.13 14.35
C ASP A 16 0.28 -16.76 14.67
N LEU A 17 0.98 -15.64 14.43
CA LEU A 17 0.38 -14.30 14.49
C LEU A 17 -0.72 -14.15 13.42
N LYS A 18 -1.81 -13.44 13.76
CA LYS A 18 -2.99 -13.29 12.86
C LYS A 18 -2.61 -12.88 11.43
N LYS A 19 -1.64 -11.97 11.27
CA LYS A 19 -1.18 -11.48 9.97
C LYS A 19 -0.46 -12.51 9.08
N TYR A 20 0.03 -13.62 9.65
CA TYR A 20 0.78 -14.65 8.91
C TYR A 20 0.05 -16.00 8.77
N ARG A 21 -1.24 -16.06 9.17
CA ARG A 21 -2.07 -17.29 9.08
C ARG A 21 -2.59 -17.60 7.67
N ILE A 22 -2.34 -16.71 6.71
CA ILE A 22 -2.78 -16.79 5.31
C ILE A 22 -2.05 -17.95 4.61
N PRO A 23 -2.67 -18.71 3.67
CA PRO A 23 -2.10 -19.95 3.13
C PRO A 23 -0.69 -19.81 2.54
N HIS A 24 -0.36 -18.69 1.89
CA HIS A 24 0.98 -18.45 1.35
C HIS A 24 2.05 -18.35 2.45
N TRP A 25 1.86 -17.46 3.45
CA TRP A 25 2.78 -17.35 4.57
C TRP A 25 2.88 -18.66 5.35
N ARG A 26 1.74 -19.31 5.60
CA ARG A 26 1.74 -20.61 6.26
C ARG A 26 2.55 -21.64 5.47
N LYS A 27 2.45 -21.63 4.13
CA LYS A 27 3.28 -22.47 3.24
C LYS A 27 4.75 -22.10 3.34
N SER A 28 5.12 -20.83 3.23
CA SER A 28 6.51 -20.35 3.31
C SER A 28 7.15 -20.63 4.67
N PHE A 29 6.43 -20.38 5.78
CA PHE A 29 6.85 -20.74 7.12
C PHE A 29 6.97 -22.25 7.29
N ASN A 30 6.03 -23.04 6.77
CA ASN A 30 6.11 -24.51 6.86
C ASN A 30 7.27 -25.07 6.03
N GLN A 31 7.52 -24.56 4.82
CA GLN A 31 8.67 -24.95 4.00
C GLN A 31 9.99 -24.64 4.71
N LEU A 32 10.12 -23.44 5.29
CA LEU A 32 11.29 -23.04 6.05
C LEU A 32 11.47 -23.89 7.32
N LEU A 33 10.37 -24.27 7.99
CA LEU A 33 10.37 -25.16 9.15
C LEU A 33 10.71 -26.61 8.80
N GLU A 34 10.34 -27.11 7.62
CA GLU A 34 10.76 -28.44 7.14
C GLU A 34 12.26 -28.44 6.81
N LEU A 35 12.76 -27.41 6.12
CA LEU A 35 14.20 -27.27 5.83
C LEU A 35 15.05 -27.18 7.11
N LEU A 36 14.50 -26.61 8.19
CA LEU A 36 15.11 -26.60 9.52
C LEU A 36 15.23 -27.98 10.17
N LYS A 37 14.44 -28.97 9.75
CA LYS A 37 14.56 -30.35 10.24
C LYS A 37 15.66 -31.13 9.54
N ASP A 38 15.91 -30.83 8.26
CA ASP A 38 16.88 -31.55 7.43
C ASP A 38 18.35 -31.22 7.76
N ASN A 39 18.60 -30.22 8.63
CA ASN A 39 19.94 -29.81 9.11
C ASN A 39 20.97 -29.49 8.01
N ASN A 40 20.53 -29.30 6.76
CA ASN A 40 21.42 -28.94 5.65
C ASN A 40 21.75 -27.44 5.71
N HIS A 41 22.86 -27.12 6.37
CA HIS A 41 23.27 -25.75 6.66
C HIS A 41 23.58 -24.91 5.42
N GLU A 42 24.10 -25.51 4.36
CA GLU A 42 24.47 -24.80 3.12
C GLU A 42 23.23 -24.29 2.37
N MET A 43 22.12 -25.03 2.45
CA MET A 43 20.85 -24.66 1.82
C MET A 43 20.00 -23.73 2.68
N ILE A 44 20.10 -23.86 4.01
CA ILE A 44 19.16 -23.18 4.91
C ILE A 44 19.53 -21.72 5.19
N ILE A 45 20.82 -21.41 5.25
CA ILE A 45 21.29 -20.05 5.55
C ILE A 45 20.83 -19.07 4.47
N PRO A 46 21.02 -19.32 3.16
CA PRO A 46 20.53 -18.43 2.10
C PRO A 46 19.01 -18.24 2.14
N GLN A 47 18.25 -19.29 2.47
CA GLN A 47 16.79 -19.20 2.55
C GLN A 47 16.31 -18.42 3.79
N LEU A 48 17.00 -18.55 4.92
CA LEU A 48 16.74 -17.72 6.10
C LEU A 48 17.08 -16.25 5.84
N GLU A 49 18.19 -15.97 5.14
CA GLU A 49 18.58 -14.62 4.74
C GLU A 49 17.56 -14.01 3.77
N GLN A 50 17.15 -14.73 2.72
CA GLN A 50 16.11 -14.26 1.81
C GLN A 50 14.76 -14.05 2.52
N PHE A 51 14.41 -14.91 3.47
CA PHE A 51 13.21 -14.75 4.28
C PHE A 51 13.29 -13.52 5.19
N GLN A 52 14.45 -13.28 5.81
CA GLN A 52 14.70 -12.10 6.63
C GLN A 52 14.68 -10.81 5.79
N LEU A 53 15.31 -10.81 4.61
CA LEU A 53 15.30 -9.67 3.69
C LEU A 53 13.88 -9.33 3.26
N ARG A 54 13.06 -10.33 2.90
CA ARG A 54 11.63 -10.12 2.61
C ARG A 54 10.88 -9.51 3.79
N LEU A 55 11.20 -9.88 5.03
CA LEU A 55 10.58 -9.29 6.22
C LEU A 55 11.03 -7.84 6.47
N VAL A 56 12.33 -7.55 6.32
CA VAL A 56 12.91 -6.22 6.55
C VAL A 56 12.47 -5.22 5.47
N ASP A 57 12.44 -5.64 4.21
CA ASP A 57 12.00 -4.81 3.10
C ASP A 57 10.51 -4.45 3.23
N LEU A 58 9.68 -5.43 3.64
CA LEU A 58 8.29 -5.19 4.05
C LEU A 58 8.19 -4.12 5.13
N MET A 59 9.08 -4.14 6.13
CA MET A 59 9.07 -3.15 7.21
C MET A 59 9.43 -1.73 6.71
N GLY A 60 10.44 -1.59 5.85
CA GLY A 60 10.83 -0.29 5.29
C GLY A 60 9.78 0.32 4.35
N HIS A 61 9.13 -0.51 3.52
CA HIS A 61 8.02 -0.09 2.67
C HIS A 61 6.77 0.26 3.50
N GLN A 62 6.43 -0.56 4.50
CA GLN A 62 5.29 -0.30 5.38
C GLN A 62 5.47 1.00 6.19
N GLU A 63 6.69 1.32 6.65
CA GLU A 63 6.96 2.59 7.32
C GLU A 63 6.60 3.79 6.45
N LYS A 64 6.91 3.74 5.14
CA LYS A 64 6.56 4.80 4.19
C LYS A 64 5.07 4.87 3.86
N ILE A 65 4.38 3.73 3.85
CA ILE A 65 2.92 3.66 3.72
C ILE A 65 2.24 4.29 4.96
N TYR A 66 2.68 3.96 6.17
CA TYR A 66 2.15 4.56 7.39
C TYR A 66 2.47 6.05 7.48
N GLU A 67 3.68 6.46 7.12
CA GLU A 67 4.06 7.87 7.03
C GLU A 67 3.12 8.63 6.09
N PHE A 68 2.80 8.06 4.93
CA PHE A 68 1.85 8.63 3.98
C PHE A 68 0.46 8.80 4.60
N TYR A 69 -0.10 7.77 5.23
CA TYR A 69 -1.42 7.85 5.85
C TYR A 69 -1.47 8.86 7.00
N LEU A 70 -0.44 8.90 7.84
CA LEU A 70 -0.35 9.90 8.92
C LEU A 70 -0.30 11.32 8.37
N ARG A 71 0.46 11.56 7.29
CA ARG A 71 0.49 12.86 6.61
C ARG A 71 -0.86 13.21 6.00
N PHE A 72 -1.58 12.25 5.43
CA PHE A 72 -2.92 12.49 4.89
C PHE A 72 -3.94 12.83 5.97
N LEU A 73 -3.94 12.09 7.08
CA LEU A 73 -4.93 12.25 8.16
C LEU A 73 -4.66 13.46 9.05
N PHE A 74 -3.39 13.78 9.32
CA PHE A 74 -3.00 14.75 10.36
C PHE A 74 -2.11 15.88 9.83
N GLY A 75 -1.61 15.81 8.60
CA GLY A 75 -0.55 16.68 8.10
C GLY A 75 -0.96 18.13 7.84
N GLY A 76 -2.25 18.50 7.92
CA GLY A 76 -2.76 19.87 7.78
C GLY A 76 -2.53 20.56 6.42
N ILE A 77 -1.60 20.05 5.62
CA ILE A 77 -1.22 20.50 4.29
C ILE A 77 -1.84 19.51 3.30
N ASP A 78 -2.71 19.99 2.41
CA ASP A 78 -3.22 19.18 1.30
C ASP A 78 -2.02 18.49 0.62
N LEU A 79 -2.03 17.16 0.62
CA LEU A 79 -1.00 16.38 -0.05
C LEU A 79 -1.08 16.72 -1.54
N SER A 80 -0.15 17.56 -1.99
CA SER A 80 -0.09 17.96 -3.40
C SER A 80 0.06 16.72 -4.29
N LEU A 81 -0.52 16.75 -5.49
CA LEU A 81 -0.39 15.64 -6.43
C LEU A 81 1.09 15.24 -6.70
N PRO A 82 2.06 16.19 -6.82
CA PRO A 82 3.47 15.84 -6.88
C PRO A 82 3.98 15.07 -5.65
N THR A 83 3.52 15.42 -4.44
CA THR A 83 3.87 14.69 -3.22
C THR A 83 3.31 13.28 -3.27
N ILE A 84 2.03 13.10 -3.61
CA ILE A 84 1.39 11.78 -3.71
C ILE A 84 2.12 10.89 -4.71
N ASN A 85 2.46 11.42 -5.89
CA ASN A 85 3.19 10.67 -6.91
C ASN A 85 4.58 10.21 -6.44
N LYS A 86 5.23 10.93 -5.53
CA LYS A 86 6.50 10.46 -4.93
C LYS A 86 6.31 9.23 -4.05
N TYR A 87 5.15 9.08 -3.42
CA TYR A 87 4.85 7.91 -2.59
C TYR A 87 4.38 6.70 -3.41
N GLU A 88 3.91 6.91 -4.65
CA GLU A 88 3.37 5.85 -5.52
C GLU A 88 4.31 4.64 -5.65
N ARG A 89 5.63 4.87 -5.73
CA ARG A 89 6.65 3.81 -5.80
C ARG A 89 6.69 2.89 -4.58
N TYR A 90 6.17 3.32 -3.43
CA TYR A 90 6.11 2.49 -2.22
C TYR A 90 4.86 1.61 -2.18
N PHE A 91 3.84 1.95 -2.97
CA PHE A 91 2.60 1.19 -3.12
C PHE A 91 2.60 0.31 -4.36
N ILE A 92 3.30 0.71 -5.43
CA ILE A 92 3.43 -0.05 -6.67
C ILE A 92 4.79 -0.72 -6.68
N ASP A 93 4.80 -2.01 -6.37
CA ASP A 93 5.99 -2.85 -6.56
C ASP A 93 5.75 -3.80 -7.74
N THR A 94 6.36 -3.48 -8.88
CA THR A 94 6.24 -4.25 -10.13
C THR A 94 6.98 -5.58 -10.11
N ASN A 95 7.84 -5.83 -9.11
CA ASN A 95 8.70 -7.02 -9.07
C ASN A 95 8.39 -7.97 -7.90
N SER A 96 7.43 -7.65 -7.04
CA SER A 96 7.30 -8.36 -5.76
C SER A 96 6.29 -9.51 -5.71
N GLU A 97 6.65 -10.49 -4.89
CA GLU A 97 5.72 -11.49 -4.36
C GLU A 97 4.57 -10.86 -3.54
N HIS A 98 4.61 -9.55 -3.23
CA HIS A 98 3.62 -8.85 -2.39
C HIS A 98 2.23 -8.72 -3.00
N ASN A 99 2.12 -8.81 -4.32
CA ASN A 99 0.85 -8.74 -5.05
C ASN A 99 -0.09 -9.92 -4.75
N HIS A 100 0.32 -10.88 -3.92
CA HIS A 100 -0.52 -11.96 -3.43
C HIS A 100 -1.14 -11.67 -2.06
N TYR A 101 -0.80 -10.55 -1.42
CA TYR A 101 -1.31 -10.20 -0.11
C TYR A 101 -2.55 -9.28 -0.19
N PRO A 102 -3.63 -9.58 0.55
CA PRO A 102 -4.83 -8.74 0.54
C PRO A 102 -4.60 -7.32 1.08
N ASP A 103 -3.69 -7.16 2.04
CA ASP A 103 -3.31 -5.85 2.60
C ASP A 103 -2.61 -4.98 1.55
N TYR A 104 -1.73 -5.54 0.72
CA TYR A 104 -1.16 -4.83 -0.42
C TYR A 104 -2.25 -4.24 -1.33
N TRP A 105 -3.23 -5.04 -1.75
CA TRP A 105 -4.30 -4.56 -2.63
C TRP A 105 -5.23 -3.57 -1.92
N ASN A 106 -5.47 -3.75 -0.62
CA ASN A 106 -6.21 -2.81 0.20
C ASN A 106 -5.50 -1.46 0.29
N ASP A 107 -4.20 -1.47 0.58
CA ASP A 107 -3.37 -0.28 0.75
C ASP A 107 -3.21 0.45 -0.59
N LEU A 108 -2.97 -0.29 -1.68
CA LEU A 108 -2.93 0.24 -3.04
C LEU A 108 -4.28 0.82 -3.47
N GLY A 109 -5.39 0.14 -3.17
CA GLY A 109 -6.74 0.64 -3.42
C GLY A 109 -7.01 1.94 -2.67
N THR A 110 -6.67 1.97 -1.39
CA THR A 110 -6.81 3.15 -0.52
C THR A 110 -5.93 4.31 -0.99
N PHE A 111 -4.68 4.03 -1.38
CA PHE A 111 -3.77 5.00 -1.97
C PHE A 111 -4.35 5.60 -3.26
N ASN A 112 -4.87 4.76 -4.16
CA ASN A 112 -5.49 5.22 -5.39
C ASN A 112 -6.74 6.06 -5.15
N LEU A 113 -7.56 5.72 -4.14
CA LEU A 113 -8.67 6.56 -3.72
C LEU A 113 -8.20 7.93 -3.22
N ILE A 114 -7.16 7.98 -2.38
CA ILE A 114 -6.57 9.25 -1.93
C ILE A 114 -6.02 10.05 -3.12
N LYS A 115 -5.26 9.42 -4.03
CA LYS A 115 -4.73 10.05 -5.24
C LYS A 115 -5.85 10.61 -6.13
N SER A 116 -6.96 9.88 -6.26
CA SER A 116 -8.10 10.30 -7.06
C SER A 116 -8.76 11.58 -6.52
N ARG A 117 -8.72 11.83 -5.19
CA ARG A 117 -9.16 13.12 -4.60
C ARG A 117 -8.37 14.30 -5.18
N SER A 118 -7.05 14.18 -5.24
CA SER A 118 -6.20 15.24 -5.77
C SER A 118 -6.36 15.43 -7.28
N LEU A 119 -6.58 14.33 -8.02
CA LEU A 119 -6.92 14.40 -9.44
C LEU A 119 -8.30 15.06 -9.67
N TYR A 120 -9.26 14.80 -8.80
CA TYR A 120 -10.59 15.41 -8.83
C TYR A 120 -10.51 16.92 -8.70
N GLN A 121 -9.75 17.41 -7.72
CA GLN A 121 -9.51 18.84 -7.50
C GLN A 121 -8.82 19.46 -8.71
N LYS A 122 -7.77 18.82 -9.24
CA LYS A 122 -7.06 19.29 -10.44
C LYS A 122 -8.00 19.38 -11.66
N ALA A 123 -8.87 18.39 -11.85
CA ALA A 123 -9.84 18.42 -12.94
C ALA A 123 -10.82 19.60 -12.81
N MET A 124 -11.24 19.94 -11.59
CA MET A 124 -12.07 21.13 -11.35
C MET A 124 -11.33 22.42 -11.73
N GLU A 125 -10.05 22.56 -11.37
CA GLU A 125 -9.21 23.71 -11.74
C GLU A 125 -9.08 23.84 -13.27
N GLU A 126 -8.87 22.74 -13.98
CA GLU A 126 -8.77 22.72 -15.45
C GLU A 126 -10.11 23.09 -16.12
N LEU A 127 -11.24 22.62 -15.58
CA LEU A 127 -12.57 22.98 -16.06
C LEU A 127 -12.90 24.46 -15.79
N GLU A 128 -12.55 24.98 -14.62
CA GLU A 128 -12.67 26.40 -14.28
C GLU A 128 -11.78 27.26 -15.19
N LYS A 129 -10.57 26.79 -15.50
CA LYS A 129 -9.71 27.46 -16.47
C LYS A 129 -10.34 27.49 -17.86
N ALA A 130 -10.97 26.42 -18.33
CA ALA A 130 -11.66 26.39 -19.61
C ALA A 130 -12.79 27.44 -19.66
N LEU A 131 -13.59 27.56 -18.59
CA LEU A 131 -14.65 28.57 -18.50
C LEU A 131 -14.12 29.99 -18.37
N SER A 132 -12.93 30.19 -17.80
CA SER A 132 -12.28 31.51 -17.78
C SER A 132 -11.86 32.00 -19.18
N LEU A 133 -11.60 31.07 -20.10
CA LEU A 133 -11.21 31.35 -21.48
C LEU A 133 -12.44 31.47 -22.40
N ALA A 134 -13.43 30.62 -22.18
CA ALA A 134 -14.68 30.58 -22.95
C ALA A 134 -15.87 30.36 -21.99
N PRO A 135 -16.49 31.45 -21.48
CA PRO A 135 -17.57 31.34 -20.49
C PRO A 135 -18.77 30.54 -20.95
N GLU A 136 -19.03 30.51 -22.26
CA GLU A 136 -20.14 29.78 -22.89
C GLU A 136 -19.76 28.36 -23.35
N PHE A 137 -18.61 27.83 -22.94
CA PHE A 137 -18.21 26.47 -23.31
C PHE A 137 -19.02 25.42 -22.54
N GLU A 138 -20.09 24.95 -23.17
CA GLU A 138 -21.10 24.07 -22.57
C GLU A 138 -20.52 22.77 -22.01
N ASP A 139 -19.55 22.15 -22.68
CA ASP A 139 -18.91 20.91 -22.19
C ASP A 139 -18.22 21.13 -20.84
N ALA A 140 -17.49 22.24 -20.68
CA ALA A 140 -16.84 22.58 -19.42
C ALA A 140 -17.85 22.93 -18.32
N LYS A 141 -18.94 23.64 -18.65
CA LYS A 141 -20.04 23.92 -17.70
C LYS A 141 -20.67 22.62 -17.21
N HIS A 142 -21.01 21.73 -18.14
CA HIS A 142 -21.62 20.44 -17.86
C HIS A 142 -20.72 19.58 -16.96
N ASN A 143 -19.46 19.39 -17.36
CA ASN A 143 -18.50 18.59 -16.61
C ASN A 143 -18.21 19.17 -15.23
N LEU A 144 -18.04 20.49 -15.09
CA LEU A 144 -17.81 21.12 -13.79
C LEU A 144 -19.00 20.95 -12.85
N LYS A 145 -20.22 21.06 -13.36
CA LYS A 145 -21.45 20.83 -12.58
C LYS A 145 -21.53 19.38 -12.08
N MET A 146 -21.29 18.41 -12.97
CA MET A 146 -21.30 16.99 -12.61
C MET A 146 -20.24 16.69 -11.55
N THR A 147 -19.02 17.16 -11.75
CA THR A 147 -17.91 17.01 -10.79
C THR A 147 -18.25 17.68 -9.44
N LYS A 148 -18.75 18.90 -9.41
CA LYS A 148 -19.15 19.53 -8.13
C LYS A 148 -20.28 18.78 -7.41
N SER A 149 -21.21 18.16 -8.16
CA SER A 149 -22.33 17.44 -7.57
C SER A 149 -21.94 16.15 -6.83
N HIS A 150 -20.89 15.46 -7.29
CA HIS A 150 -20.45 14.19 -6.71
C HIS A 150 -19.34 14.33 -5.66
N GLU A 151 -18.72 15.51 -5.53
CA GLU A 151 -17.59 15.76 -4.63
C GLU A 151 -17.86 15.33 -3.18
N LYS A 152 -19.01 15.76 -2.62
CA LYS A 152 -19.37 15.47 -1.23
C LYS A 152 -19.53 13.96 -0.99
N GLY A 153 -20.16 13.24 -1.92
CA GLY A 153 -20.34 11.80 -1.82
C GLY A 153 -19.00 11.06 -1.81
N PHE A 154 -18.10 11.46 -2.71
CA PHE A 154 -16.76 10.91 -2.78
C PHE A 154 -15.94 11.17 -1.49
N LEU A 155 -16.02 12.39 -0.93
CA LEU A 155 -15.34 12.72 0.34
C LEU A 155 -15.91 11.95 1.54
N ILE A 156 -17.21 11.68 1.56
CA ILE A 156 -17.83 10.84 2.60
C ILE A 156 -17.32 9.40 2.49
N LEU A 157 -17.28 8.84 1.27
CA LEU A 157 -16.72 7.51 1.03
C LEU A 157 -15.26 7.43 1.50
N LEU A 158 -14.43 8.40 1.10
CA LEU A 158 -13.03 8.45 1.47
C LEU A 158 -12.84 8.50 3.01
N ARG A 159 -13.66 9.30 3.70
CA ARG A 159 -13.65 9.35 5.18
C ARG A 159 -14.09 8.05 5.84
N ALA A 160 -15.01 7.30 5.22
CA ALA A 160 -15.50 6.05 5.76
C ALA A 160 -14.47 4.92 5.66
N ILE A 161 -13.70 4.90 4.57
CA ILE A 161 -12.64 3.90 4.32
C ILE A 161 -11.41 4.12 5.21
N LEU A 162 -11.16 5.38 5.59
CA LEU A 162 -9.96 5.78 6.34
C LEU A 162 -10.17 5.86 7.86
N LYS A 163 -11.27 5.30 8.38
CA LYS A 163 -11.62 5.28 9.82
C LYS A 163 -11.21 3.98 10.51
#